data_AF-A0A847Z3P2-F1
#
_entry.id   AF-A0A847Z3P2-F1
#
_cell.length_a   1.000
_cell.length_b   1.000
_cell.length_c   1.000
_cell.angle_alpha   90.00
_cell.angle_beta   90.00
_cell.angle_gamma   90.00
#
_symmetry.space_group_name_H-M   'P 1'
#
loop_
_entity.id
_entity.type
_entity.pdbx_description
1 polymer ?
#
loop_
_entity_poly.entity_id
_entity_poly.type
_entity_poly.pdbx_seq_one_letter_code
_entity_poly.pdbx_strand_id
1 'polypeptide(L)' 'YNFPQGRVTDHRIGLTIYKLEAFLDGEIDEMLDALHLFEQSELLKNNEQA' A
#
# COMPACT_ATOMS: atom_id res chain seq x y z
N TYR A 1 8.34 2.44 7.69
CA TYR A 1 9.64 1.91 7.23
C TYR A 1 10.34 1.19 8.38
N ASN A 2 10.99 0.06 8.11
CA ASN A 2 11.75 -0.75 9.07
C ASN A 2 13.07 -1.16 8.42
N PHE A 3 14.12 -0.39 8.70
CA PHE A 3 15.45 -0.57 8.13
C PHE A 3 16.13 -1.88 8.53
N PRO A 4 16.14 -2.32 9.81
CA PRO A 4 16.73 -3.60 10.19
C PRO A 4 16.14 -4.82 9.47
N GLN A 5 14.87 -4.76 9.07
CA GLN A 5 14.16 -5.86 8.42
C GLN A 5 13.88 -5.58 6.93
N GLY A 6 14.41 -4.48 6.38
CA GLY A 6 14.30 -4.12 4.96
C GLY A 6 12.87 -4.01 4.44
N ARG A 7 11.90 -3.60 5.27
CA ARG A 7 10.48 -3.54 4.86
C ARG A 7 9.80 -2.19 5.07
N VAL A 8 8.79 -1.92 4.28
CA VAL A 8 7.82 -0.84 4.48
C VAL A 8 6.43 -1.45 4.67
N THR A 9 5.67 -0.93 5.64
CA THR A 9 4.29 -1.35 5.91
C THR A 9 3.41 -0.12 5.83
N ASP A 10 2.36 -0.19 5.02
CA ASP A 10 1.26 0.77 5.02
C ASP A 10 0.11 0.21 5.86
N HIS A 11 -0.18 0.88 6.98
CA HIS A 11 -1.20 0.45 7.92
C HIS A 11 -2.64 0.75 7.49
N ARG A 12 -2.86 1.65 6.53
CA ARG A 12 -4.20 2.00 6.05
C ARG A 12 -4.85 0.81 5.34
N ILE A 13 -4.01 0.08 4.60
CA ILE A 13 -4.42 -1.06 3.77
C ILE A 13 -3.83 -2.40 4.23
N GLY A 14 -2.96 -2.38 5.26
CA GLY A 14 -2.30 -3.57 5.80
C GLY A 14 -1.23 -4.17 4.88
N LEU A 15 -0.76 -3.43 3.87
CA LEU A 15 0.24 -3.90 2.91
C LEU A 15 1.64 -3.82 3.51
N THR A 16 2.45 -4.86 3.29
CA THR A 16 3.87 -4.88 3.66
C THR A 16 4.74 -5.28 2.47
N ILE A 17 5.67 -4.41 2.10
CA ILE A 17 6.64 -4.62 1.02
C ILE A 17 8.02 -4.87 1.64
N TYR A 18 8.68 -5.96 1.25
CA TYR A 18 10.00 -6.39 1.75
C TYR A 18 11.16 -5.91 0.87
N LYS A 19 11.05 -4.71 0.31
CA LYS A 19 12.03 -4.11 -0.61
C LYS A 19 12.28 -2.64 -0.26
N LEU A 20 12.67 -2.38 1.00
CA LEU A 20 12.81 -1.01 1.49
C LEU A 20 13.77 -0.15 0.66
N GLU A 21 14.95 -0.66 0.30
CA GLU A 21 15.94 0.12 -0.46
C GLU A 21 15.38 0.52 -1.83
N ALA A 22 14.83 -0.43 -2.59
CA ALA A 22 14.20 -0.16 -3.88
C ALA A 22 13.03 0.83 -3.77
N PHE A 23 12.23 0.68 -2.71
CA PHE A 23 11.13 1.60 -2.42
C PHE A 23 11.64 3.03 -2.16
N LEU A 24 12.76 3.17 -1.43
CA LEU A 24 13.40 4.47 -1.18
C LEU A 24 14.06 5.04 -2.44
N ASP A 25 14.54 4.19 -3.35
CA ASP A 25 15.07 4.56 -4.66
C ASP A 25 13.98 4.97 -5.67
N GLY A 26 12.70 4.83 -5.30
CA GLY A 26 11.56 5.31 -6.07
C GLY A 26 10.68 4.22 -6.69
N GLU A 27 10.96 2.93 -6.46
CA GLU A 27 10.08 1.83 -6.86
C GLU A 27 8.84 1.75 -5.94
N ILE A 28 8.00 2.78 -6.00
CA ILE A 28 6.81 2.94 -5.13
C ILE A 28 5.51 2.52 -5.83
N ASP A 29 5.55 2.18 -7.11
CA ASP A 29 4.37 1.87 -7.93
C ASP A 29 3.49 0.77 -7.31
N GLU A 30 4.11 -0.28 -6.77
CA GLU A 30 3.42 -1.38 -6.08
C GLU A 30 2.53 -0.89 -4.92
N MET A 31 2.99 0.10 -4.17
CA MET A 31 2.23 0.69 -3.07
C MET A 31 1.11 1.61 -3.58
N LEU A 32 1.38 2.38 -4.63
CA LEU A 32 0.40 3.29 -5.23
C LEU A 32 -0.78 2.51 -5.82
N ASP A 33 -0.50 1.45 -6.58
CA ASP A 33 -1.52 0.59 -7.17
C ASP A 33 -2.40 -0.06 -6.09
N ALA A 34 -1.78 -0.55 -5.01
CA ALA A 34 -2.52 -1.14 -3.90
C ALA A 34 -3.42 -0.13 -3.17
N LEU A 35 -2.96 1.11 -3.00
CA LEU A 35 -3.76 2.20 -2.43
C LEU A 35 -4.95 2.56 -3.31
N HIS A 36 -4.74 2.69 -4.62
CA HIS A 36 -5.82 2.97 -5.58
C HIS A 36 -6.86 1.85 -5.65
N LEU A 37 -6.43 0.59 -5.58
CA LEU A 37 -7.34 -0.55 -5.54
C LEU A 37 -8.16 -0.56 -4.25
N PHE A 38 -7.51 -0.29 -3.12
CA PHE A 38 -8.20 -0.20 -1.84
C PHE A 38 -9.26 0.90 -1.84
N GLU A 39 -8.92 2.10 -2.30
CA GLU A 39 -9.87 3.21 -2.38
C GLU A 39 -11.07 2.89 -3.28
N GLN A 40 -10.84 2.31 -4.46
CA GLN A 40 -11.93 1.86 -5.35
C GLN A 40 -12.83 0.81 -4.69
N SER A 41 -12.24 -0.16 -3.99
CA SER A 41 -13.00 -1.17 -3.24
C SER A 41 -13.86 -0.54 -2.15
N GLU A 42 -13.33 0.43 -1.39
CA GLU A 42 -14.10 1.10 -0.33
C GLU A 42 -15.22 1.98 -0.92
N LEU A 43 -14.99 2.66 -2.04
CA LEU A 43 -16.02 3.43 -2.74
C LEU A 43 -17.16 2.54 -3.25
N LEU A 44 -16.85 1.37 -3.81
CA LEU A 44 -17.84 0.40 -4.26
C LEU A 44 -18.69 -0.11 -3.08
N LYS A 45 -18.05 -0.51 -1.98
CA LYS A 45 -18.77 -0.95 -0.76
C LYS A 45 -19.69 0.14 -0.21
N ASN A 46 -19.24 1.39 -0.19
CA ASN A 46 -20.06 2.49 0.29
C ASN A 46 -21.27 2.76 -0.62
N ASN A 47 -21.12 2.61 -1.94
CA ASN A 47 -22.22 2.76 -2.89
C ASN A 47 -23.21 1.59 -2.84
N GLU A 48 -22.79 0.37 -2.51
CA GLU A 48 -23.68 -0.78 -2.32
C GLU A 48 -24.48 -0.71 -1.01
N GLN A 49 -24.03 0.09 -0.04
CA GLN A 49 -24.68 0.27 1.26
C GLN A 49 -25.65 1.47 1.31
N ALA A 50 -25.74 2.26 0.25
CA ALA A 50 -26.63 3.42 0.11
C ALA A 50 -27.91 3.08 -0.66
#